data_AF-A0A9C8NWJ5-F1
#
_entry.id   AF-A0A9C8NWJ5-F1
#
_cell.length_a   1.000
_cell.length_b   1.000
_cell.length_c   1.000
_cell.angle_alpha   90.00
_cell.angle_beta   90.00
_cell.angle_gamma   90.00
#
_symmetry.space_group_name_H-M   'P 1'
#
loop_
_entity.id
_entity.type
_entity.pdbx_description
1 polymer ?
#
loop_
_entity_poly.entity_id
_entity_poly.type
_entity_poly.pdbx_seq_one_letter_code
_entity_poly.pdbx_strand_id
1 'polypeptide(L)'
;MGRMKKVLVVMGVLASSFAGGMVGHVVLGPSTAQAKDAAMPNIVDAEAFRVVDADGNVRAALAMGDDGAVQLEMLDAKAQSRMVIGLDAKGISSIAMADGDGSIRWKGGLVPGEDGKMLAGALAVQVIDARTMRIGDGRGNHRGVFRATPSGPFLVLMDKEGKPVTVMGVQDRDGSAGFKVQDSTGQERLHLGIVKDGGVSLVIRDKTRKACTALGVSAAGDPELIVRDKAGNKRILLELDNDATGRLHFLDADGKPIAQAPPTPDKEDTATTEDD
;
A
#
# COMPACT_ATOMS: atom_id res chain seq x y z
N MET A 1 -24.31 -5.88 -20.33
CA MET A 1 -23.76 -6.91 -21.23
C MET A 1 -22.36 -7.27 -20.75
N GLY A 2 -22.17 -8.48 -20.21
CA GLY A 2 -20.86 -9.13 -20.15
C GLY A 2 -20.11 -9.20 -18.81
N ARG A 3 -20.16 -10.41 -18.19
CA ARG A 3 -19.05 -11.21 -17.61
C ARG A 3 -18.20 -10.61 -16.45
N MET A 4 -18.33 -11.17 -15.23
CA MET A 4 -17.50 -12.25 -14.65
C MET A 4 -15.98 -12.00 -14.61
N LYS A 5 -15.38 -11.91 -13.40
CA LYS A 5 -14.48 -12.94 -12.82
C LYS A 5 -14.04 -12.62 -11.36
N LYS A 6 -14.43 -13.55 -10.47
CA LYS A 6 -13.92 -14.00 -9.15
C LYS A 6 -12.74 -13.26 -8.51
N VAL A 7 -12.86 -12.96 -7.20
CA VAL A 7 -11.85 -13.32 -6.17
C VAL A 7 -12.55 -13.72 -4.87
N LEU A 8 -12.22 -14.91 -4.39
CA LEU A 8 -12.68 -15.58 -3.18
C LEU A 8 -11.90 -15.03 -1.97
N VAL A 9 -12.57 -14.57 -0.90
CA VAL A 9 -11.97 -14.38 0.43
C VAL A 9 -12.93 -14.92 1.48
N VAL A 10 -12.36 -15.62 2.44
CA VAL A 10 -12.93 -16.61 3.36
C VAL A 10 -14.15 -16.11 4.15
N MET A 11 -15.24 -16.86 3.97
CA MET A 11 -16.45 -16.88 4.79
C MET A 11 -16.14 -17.28 6.24
N GLY A 12 -16.53 -16.44 7.20
CA GLY A 12 -16.97 -16.91 8.50
C GLY A 12 -18.46 -17.22 8.41
N VAL A 13 -18.81 -18.49 8.24
CA VAL A 13 -20.20 -18.95 8.32
C VAL A 13 -20.62 -18.91 9.78
N LEU A 14 -21.63 -18.10 10.11
CA LEU A 14 -22.69 -18.54 11.01
C LEU A 14 -24.04 -18.15 10.38
N ALA A 15 -24.45 -19.02 9.46
CA ALA A 15 -25.85 -19.30 9.26
C ALA A 15 -26.38 -19.96 10.54
N SER A 16 -26.84 -19.17 11.50
CA SER A 16 -27.76 -19.67 12.53
C SER A 16 -29.19 -19.51 11.99
N SER A 17 -29.56 -20.42 11.10
CA SER A 17 -30.96 -20.72 10.83
C SER A 17 -31.58 -21.24 12.12
N PHE A 18 -32.03 -20.36 13.02
CA PHE A 18 -32.88 -20.78 14.13
C PHE A 18 -34.30 -20.95 13.58
N ALA A 19 -34.57 -22.15 13.07
CA ALA A 19 -35.93 -22.59 12.78
C ALA A 19 -36.69 -22.78 14.11
N GLY A 20 -37.25 -21.68 14.62
CA GLY A 20 -38.19 -21.70 15.74
C GLY A 20 -39.60 -21.98 15.25
N GLY A 21 -39.97 -23.25 15.21
CA GLY A 21 -41.35 -23.72 15.08
C GLY A 21 -42.21 -23.40 16.31
N MET A 22 -43.52 -23.44 16.10
CA MET A 22 -44.61 -22.84 16.87
C MET A 22 -45.07 -23.67 18.12
N VAL A 23 -45.69 -22.95 19.08
CA VAL A 23 -46.71 -23.32 20.11
C VAL A 23 -46.35 -24.06 21.41
N GLY A 24 -46.73 -23.44 22.55
CA GLY A 24 -47.10 -24.10 23.81
C GLY A 24 -47.68 -23.11 24.85
N HIS A 25 -48.98 -23.20 25.14
CA HIS A 25 -49.79 -22.32 25.99
C HIS A 25 -49.26 -22.03 27.40
N VAL A 26 -49.29 -20.77 27.84
CA VAL A 26 -49.25 -20.40 29.27
C VAL A 26 -50.67 -19.97 29.70
N VAL A 27 -51.23 -20.71 30.65
CA VAL A 27 -52.47 -20.36 31.37
C VAL A 27 -52.10 -19.39 32.50
N LEU A 28 -52.70 -18.20 32.48
CA LEU A 28 -52.60 -17.20 33.54
C LEU A 28 -53.47 -17.61 34.74
N GLY A 29 -52.86 -17.74 35.92
CA GLY A 29 -53.53 -17.65 37.21
C GLY A 29 -53.11 -16.36 37.93
N PRO A 30 -54.00 -15.65 38.63
CA PRO A 30 -53.66 -14.38 39.25
C PRO A 30 -52.91 -14.64 40.55
N SER A 31 -51.61 -14.41 40.57
CA SER A 31 -50.87 -14.24 41.81
C SER A 31 -50.66 -12.75 42.04
N THR A 32 -51.51 -12.15 42.86
CA THR A 32 -51.30 -10.78 43.33
C THR A 32 -50.20 -10.79 44.38
N ALA A 33 -48.96 -10.61 43.93
CA ALA A 33 -47.86 -10.18 44.78
C ALA A 33 -47.71 -8.67 44.63
N GLN A 34 -48.25 -7.92 45.60
CA GLN A 34 -47.89 -6.52 45.79
C GLN A 34 -46.47 -6.46 46.36
N ALA A 35 -45.56 -5.80 45.65
CA ALA A 35 -44.26 -5.40 46.18
C ALA A 35 -44.09 -3.89 45.97
N LYS A 36 -43.67 -3.24 47.07
CA LYS A 36 -43.31 -1.82 47.25
C LYS A 36 -42.54 -1.24 46.05
N ASP A 37 -42.72 0.07 45.86
CA ASP A 37 -41.75 0.95 45.16
C ASP A 37 -40.35 0.80 45.78
N ALA A 38 -39.62 -0.20 45.31
CA ALA A 38 -38.18 -0.15 45.22
C ALA A 38 -37.92 0.16 43.75
N ALA A 39 -37.34 1.33 43.46
CA ALA A 39 -36.86 1.67 42.14
C ALA A 39 -35.84 0.61 41.71
N MET A 40 -36.32 -0.44 41.04
CA MET A 40 -35.45 -1.44 40.44
C MET A 40 -34.72 -0.76 39.29
N PRO A 41 -33.39 -0.94 39.20
CA PRO A 41 -32.58 -0.31 38.18
C PRO A 41 -33.10 -0.68 36.79
N ASN A 42 -33.00 0.24 35.82
CA ASN A 42 -33.37 0.01 34.42
C ASN A 42 -32.39 -0.97 33.74
N ILE A 43 -32.27 -2.20 34.25
CA ILE A 43 -31.44 -3.29 33.74
C ILE A 43 -32.36 -4.26 33.00
N VAL A 44 -32.00 -4.57 31.75
CA VAL A 44 -32.62 -5.67 31.00
C VAL A 44 -31.57 -6.75 30.84
N ASP A 45 -31.81 -7.91 31.45
CA ASP A 45 -31.00 -9.10 31.25
C ASP A 45 -31.62 -9.94 30.14
N ALA A 46 -30.88 -10.14 29.05
CA ALA A 46 -31.32 -10.95 27.93
C ALA A 46 -30.12 -11.59 27.24
N GLU A 47 -30.32 -12.79 26.71
CA GLU A 47 -29.32 -13.47 25.87
C GLU A 47 -29.16 -12.76 24.51
N ALA A 48 -30.22 -12.09 24.04
CA ALA A 48 -30.18 -11.28 22.83
C ALA A 48 -31.19 -10.14 22.88
N PHE A 49 -30.80 -8.99 22.33
CA PHE A 49 -31.69 -7.88 21.98
C PHE A 49 -31.82 -7.82 20.47
N ARG A 50 -33.06 -7.89 19.97
CA ARG A 50 -33.34 -7.84 18.52
C ARG A 50 -34.24 -6.66 18.20
N VAL A 51 -33.85 -5.92 17.18
CA VAL A 51 -34.71 -4.95 16.51
C VAL A 51 -35.32 -5.65 15.31
N VAL A 52 -36.64 -5.70 15.24
CA VAL A 52 -37.39 -6.30 14.12
C VAL A 52 -38.15 -5.21 13.36
N ASP A 53 -38.33 -5.40 12.06
CA ASP A 53 -39.23 -4.56 11.26
C ASP A 53 -40.70 -5.01 11.38
N ALA A 54 -41.59 -4.30 10.68
CA ALA A 54 -43.03 -4.57 10.70
C ALA A 54 -43.40 -5.97 10.17
N ASP A 55 -42.55 -6.56 9.32
CA ASP A 55 -42.73 -7.88 8.75
C ASP A 55 -42.12 -8.98 9.65
N GLY A 56 -41.54 -8.60 10.80
CA GLY A 56 -40.89 -9.50 11.75
C GLY A 56 -39.44 -9.84 11.42
N ASN A 57 -38.83 -9.21 10.40
CA ASN A 57 -37.44 -9.46 10.04
C ASN A 57 -36.49 -8.73 10.99
N VAL A 58 -35.42 -9.39 11.42
CA VAL A 58 -34.39 -8.78 12.26
C VAL A 58 -33.58 -7.76 11.43
N ARG A 59 -33.46 -6.53 11.94
CA ARG A 59 -32.67 -5.43 11.36
C ARG A 59 -31.45 -5.06 12.19
N ALA A 60 -31.47 -5.38 13.48
CA ALA A 60 -30.28 -5.34 14.30
C ALA A 60 -30.35 -6.37 15.43
N ALA A 61 -29.21 -6.87 15.87
CA ALA A 61 -29.12 -7.77 17.01
C ALA A 61 -27.89 -7.45 17.86
N LEU A 62 -28.06 -7.33 19.17
CA LEU A 62 -26.98 -7.42 20.15
C LEU A 62 -27.09 -8.77 20.83
N ALA A 63 -26.11 -9.65 20.62
CA ALA A 63 -26.12 -10.99 21.19
C ALA A 63 -24.71 -11.47 21.51
N MET A 64 -24.63 -12.43 22.42
CA MET A 64 -23.45 -13.26 22.61
C MET A 64 -23.56 -14.47 21.69
N GLY A 65 -22.53 -14.71 20.88
CA GLY A 65 -22.40 -15.92 20.08
C GLY A 65 -21.98 -17.10 20.95
N ASP A 66 -22.25 -18.32 20.48
CA ASP A 66 -21.85 -19.57 21.16
C ASP A 66 -20.31 -19.69 21.31
N ASP A 67 -19.55 -18.91 20.55
CA ASP A 67 -18.10 -18.79 20.59
C ASP A 67 -17.59 -17.78 21.66
N GLY A 68 -18.50 -17.11 22.37
CA GLY A 68 -18.19 -16.06 23.35
C GLY A 68 -17.94 -14.68 22.73
N ALA A 69 -18.10 -14.52 21.40
CA ALA A 69 -18.07 -13.20 20.79
C ALA A 69 -19.32 -12.41 21.20
N VAL A 70 -19.17 -11.11 21.44
CA VAL A 70 -20.30 -10.22 21.71
C VAL A 70 -20.38 -9.22 20.58
N GLN A 71 -21.49 -9.24 19.84
CA GLN A 71 -21.63 -8.45 18.61
C GLN A 71 -22.96 -7.71 18.59
N LEU A 72 -22.87 -6.43 18.23
CA LEU A 72 -23.96 -5.64 17.67
C LEU A 72 -23.86 -5.73 16.15
N GLU A 73 -24.85 -6.34 15.53
CA GLU A 73 -24.97 -6.49 14.09
C GLU A 73 -26.15 -5.68 13.55
N MET A 74 -25.96 -5.03 12.40
CA MET A 74 -27.02 -4.39 11.63
C MET A 74 -27.18 -5.09 10.29
N LEU A 75 -28.42 -5.40 9.91
CA LEU A 75 -28.76 -6.16 8.71
C LEU A 75 -29.53 -5.31 7.71
N ASP A 76 -29.26 -5.49 6.41
CA ASP A 76 -30.06 -4.87 5.35
C ASP A 76 -31.37 -5.63 5.08
N ALA A 77 -32.14 -5.13 4.11
CA ALA A 77 -33.42 -5.69 3.66
C ALA A 77 -33.37 -7.20 3.36
N LYS A 78 -32.22 -7.70 2.88
CA LYS A 78 -31.99 -9.09 2.49
C LYS A 78 -31.43 -9.95 3.64
N ALA A 79 -31.46 -9.41 4.87
CA ALA A 79 -30.85 -10.01 6.05
C ALA A 79 -29.33 -10.20 5.93
N GLN A 80 -28.65 -9.34 5.16
CA GLN A 80 -27.19 -9.35 5.08
C GLN A 80 -26.58 -8.34 6.04
N SER A 81 -25.52 -8.72 6.75
CA SER A 81 -24.77 -7.86 7.66
C SER A 81 -24.18 -6.65 6.93
N ARG A 82 -24.48 -5.46 7.42
CA ARG A 82 -23.94 -4.17 6.92
C ARG A 82 -22.96 -3.55 7.87
N MET A 83 -23.13 -3.82 9.15
CA MET A 83 -22.27 -3.32 10.19
C MET A 83 -22.20 -4.37 11.29
N VAL A 84 -20.99 -4.62 11.77
CA VAL A 84 -20.74 -5.44 12.95
C VAL A 84 -19.84 -4.63 13.86
N ILE A 85 -20.21 -4.46 15.12
CA ILE A 85 -19.36 -3.90 16.17
C ILE A 85 -19.31 -4.94 17.27
N GLY A 86 -18.12 -5.34 17.70
CA GLY A 86 -18.06 -6.36 18.74
C GLY A 86 -16.68 -6.73 19.21
N LEU A 87 -16.69 -7.62 20.19
CA LEU A 87 -15.54 -8.33 20.70
C LEU A 87 -15.59 -9.73 20.10
N ASP A 88 -14.48 -10.21 19.56
CA ASP A 88 -14.35 -11.64 19.27
C ASP A 88 -14.10 -12.44 20.56
N ALA A 89 -14.11 -13.77 20.44
CA ALA A 89 -13.85 -14.69 21.54
C ALA A 89 -12.49 -14.47 22.27
N LYS A 90 -11.56 -13.75 21.64
CA LYS A 90 -10.23 -13.42 22.18
C LYS A 90 -10.18 -12.02 22.80
N GLY A 91 -11.32 -11.31 22.84
CA GLY A 91 -11.42 -9.95 23.36
C GLY A 91 -10.94 -8.87 22.39
N ILE A 92 -10.69 -9.21 21.11
CA ILE A 92 -10.32 -8.21 20.11
C ILE A 92 -11.57 -7.42 19.74
N SER A 93 -11.54 -6.13 20.08
CA SER A 93 -12.57 -5.18 19.68
C SER A 93 -12.42 -4.87 18.20
N SER A 94 -13.48 -5.04 17.42
CA SER A 94 -13.51 -4.66 16.02
C SER A 94 -14.85 -4.07 15.60
N ILE A 95 -14.79 -3.33 14.51
CA ILE A 95 -15.93 -2.80 13.79
C ILE A 95 -15.69 -3.06 12.30
N ALA A 96 -16.70 -3.61 11.64
CA ALA A 96 -16.67 -3.92 10.22
C ALA A 96 -17.92 -3.32 9.53
N MET A 97 -17.75 -2.82 8.32
CA MET A 97 -18.83 -2.29 7.48
C MET A 97 -18.78 -2.96 6.11
N ALA A 98 -19.94 -3.45 5.66
CA ALA A 98 -20.12 -4.16 4.41
C ALA A 98 -21.00 -3.39 3.42
N ASP A 99 -20.77 -3.60 2.12
CA ASP A 99 -21.58 -3.01 1.06
C ASP A 99 -22.78 -3.87 0.62
N GLY A 100 -23.44 -3.43 -0.47
CA GLY A 100 -24.61 -4.05 -1.13
C GLY A 100 -24.56 -5.56 -1.28
N ASP A 101 -23.35 -6.07 -1.46
CA ASP A 101 -23.07 -7.43 -1.85
C ASP A 101 -22.50 -8.25 -0.67
N GLY A 102 -22.46 -7.65 0.53
CA GLY A 102 -21.88 -8.24 1.74
C GLY A 102 -20.35 -8.16 1.81
N SER A 103 -19.70 -7.41 0.93
CA SER A 103 -18.24 -7.25 0.96
C SER A 103 -17.84 -6.23 2.02
N ILE A 104 -16.97 -6.63 2.96
CA ILE A 104 -16.39 -5.69 3.94
C ILE A 104 -15.60 -4.62 3.21
N ARG A 105 -16.10 -3.38 3.26
CA ARG A 105 -15.41 -2.22 2.73
C ARG A 105 -14.47 -1.65 3.78
N TRP A 106 -14.84 -1.73 5.05
CA TRP A 106 -14.01 -1.18 6.10
C TRP A 106 -14.00 -2.10 7.30
N LYS A 107 -12.82 -2.37 7.85
CA LYS A 107 -12.65 -3.05 9.13
C LYS A 107 -11.57 -2.36 9.95
N GLY A 108 -11.94 -1.89 11.13
CA GLY A 108 -11.04 -1.35 12.13
C GLY A 108 -11.13 -2.15 13.42
N GLY A 109 -10.05 -2.24 14.16
CA GLY A 109 -10.06 -2.88 15.46
C GLY A 109 -8.80 -2.62 16.27
N LEU A 110 -8.81 -3.11 17.50
CA LEU A 110 -7.64 -3.14 18.36
C LEU A 110 -6.92 -4.47 18.16
N VAL A 111 -5.62 -4.42 17.93
CA VAL A 111 -4.77 -5.59 17.76
C VAL A 111 -3.79 -5.61 18.92
N PRO A 112 -3.65 -6.71 19.66
CA PRO A 112 -2.61 -6.81 20.69
C PRO A 112 -1.22 -6.66 20.05
N GLY A 113 -0.45 -5.69 20.54
CA GLY A 113 0.96 -5.51 20.24
C GLY A 113 1.83 -6.47 21.06
N GLU A 114 3.04 -6.71 20.60
CA GLU A 114 3.99 -7.65 21.23
C GLU A 114 4.42 -7.23 22.64
N ASP A 115 4.34 -5.93 22.95
CA ASP A 115 4.60 -5.38 24.28
C ASP A 115 3.37 -5.42 25.20
N GLY A 116 2.30 -6.11 24.77
CA GLY A 116 1.03 -6.21 25.47
C GLY A 116 0.12 -4.99 25.32
N LYS A 117 0.52 -3.96 24.57
CA LYS A 117 -0.33 -2.79 24.32
C LYS A 117 -1.24 -3.02 23.13
N MET A 118 -2.49 -2.58 23.24
CA MET A 118 -3.40 -2.60 22.09
C MET A 118 -2.99 -1.54 21.05
N LEU A 119 -2.75 -1.98 19.82
CA LEU A 119 -2.50 -1.14 18.65
C LEU A 119 -3.82 -0.93 17.91
N ALA A 120 -4.16 0.32 17.57
CA ALA A 120 -5.24 0.59 16.63
C ALA A 120 -4.81 0.16 15.22
N GLY A 121 -5.40 -0.92 14.72
CA GLY A 121 -5.11 -1.49 13.40
C GLY A 121 -6.33 -1.44 12.50
N ALA A 122 -6.23 -0.78 11.36
CA ALA A 122 -7.16 -1.01 10.26
C ALA A 122 -6.82 -2.38 9.64
N LEU A 123 -7.41 -3.45 10.18
CA LEU A 123 -7.02 -4.83 9.87
C LEU A 123 -7.42 -5.26 8.45
N ALA A 124 -8.30 -4.53 7.78
CA ALA A 124 -8.55 -4.63 6.34
C ALA A 124 -9.34 -3.41 5.89
N VAL A 125 -8.68 -2.43 5.27
CA VAL A 125 -9.39 -1.45 4.44
C VAL A 125 -9.42 -2.03 3.03
N GLN A 126 -10.48 -2.78 2.71
CA GLN A 126 -10.80 -3.18 1.34
C GLN A 126 -12.02 -2.40 0.84
N VAL A 127 -11.97 -1.07 0.95
CA VAL A 127 -12.92 -0.21 0.21
C VAL A 127 -12.41 -0.21 -1.23
N ILE A 128 -13.23 -0.65 -2.18
CA ILE A 128 -12.98 -0.44 -3.61
C ILE A 128 -12.81 1.08 -3.80
N ASP A 129 -11.66 1.49 -4.33
CA ASP A 129 -11.04 2.83 -4.27
C ASP A 129 -10.07 3.06 -3.07
N ALA A 130 -9.24 2.05 -2.75
CA ALA A 130 -8.15 2.15 -1.78
C ALA A 130 -7.08 3.18 -2.23
N ARG A 131 -7.35 4.46 -2.03
CA ARG A 131 -6.38 5.53 -2.29
C ARG A 131 -5.15 5.41 -1.41
N THR A 132 -5.18 4.72 -0.27
CA THR A 132 -4.01 4.67 0.63
C THR A 132 -4.02 3.45 1.54
N MET A 133 -3.03 2.57 1.39
CA MET A 133 -2.60 1.59 2.38
C MET A 133 -1.45 2.16 3.20
N ARG A 134 -1.47 1.94 4.52
CA ARG A 134 -0.40 2.36 5.43
C ARG A 134 0.11 1.17 6.23
N ILE A 135 1.43 1.09 6.39
CA ILE A 135 2.13 0.13 7.24
C ILE A 135 2.60 0.91 8.47
N GLY A 136 2.14 0.51 9.66
CA GLY A 136 2.57 1.08 10.93
C GLY A 136 3.74 0.30 11.57
N ASP A 137 4.44 0.90 12.54
CA ASP A 137 5.28 0.19 13.49
C ASP A 137 4.56 0.00 14.84
N GLY A 138 5.14 -0.79 15.75
CA GLY A 138 4.59 -1.05 17.09
C GLY A 138 4.47 0.19 18.01
N ARG A 139 4.89 1.37 17.54
CA ARG A 139 4.70 2.66 18.22
C ARG A 139 3.55 3.48 17.61
N GLY A 140 2.89 2.95 16.59
CA GLY A 140 1.82 3.63 15.85
C GLY A 140 2.29 4.55 14.73
N ASN A 141 3.60 4.65 14.45
CA ASN A 141 4.10 5.49 13.36
C ASN A 141 3.94 4.78 12.02
N HIS A 142 3.61 5.51 10.95
CA HIS A 142 3.58 4.93 9.61
C HIS A 142 5.00 4.83 9.04
N ARG A 143 5.38 3.62 8.60
CA ARG A 143 6.68 3.28 7.99
C ARG A 143 6.59 2.94 6.51
N GLY A 144 5.38 2.70 6.02
CA GLY A 144 5.13 2.45 4.60
C GLY A 144 3.79 3.02 4.17
N VAL A 145 3.71 3.55 2.96
CA VAL A 145 2.47 4.03 2.34
C VAL A 145 2.42 3.57 0.90
N PHE A 146 1.35 2.87 0.51
CA PHE A 146 1.05 2.60 -0.89
C PHE A 146 -0.24 3.32 -1.27
N ARG A 147 -0.20 4.19 -2.28
CA ARG A 147 -1.28 5.14 -2.56
C ARG A 147 -1.39 5.45 -4.05
N ALA A 148 -2.63 5.47 -4.54
CA ALA A 148 -2.97 6.05 -5.83
C ALA A 148 -3.50 7.48 -5.65
N THR A 149 -2.97 8.44 -6.42
CA THR A 149 -3.47 9.82 -6.51
C THR A 149 -3.75 10.18 -7.96
N PRO A 150 -4.43 11.32 -8.23
CA PRO A 150 -4.57 11.83 -9.60
C PRO A 150 -3.24 12.15 -10.31
N SER A 151 -2.12 12.13 -9.59
CA SER A 151 -0.78 12.31 -10.15
C SER A 151 -0.06 10.99 -10.43
N GLY A 152 -0.71 9.86 -10.15
CA GLY A 152 -0.19 8.51 -10.32
C GLY A 152 0.00 7.74 -9.00
N PRO A 153 0.23 6.41 -9.09
CA PRO A 153 0.47 5.55 -7.94
C PRO A 153 1.89 5.67 -7.39
N PHE A 154 2.02 5.56 -6.07
CA PHE A 154 3.30 5.54 -5.38
C PHE A 154 3.34 4.61 -4.16
N LEU A 155 4.53 4.07 -3.90
CA LEU A 155 4.95 3.39 -2.69
C LEU A 155 6.06 4.22 -2.03
N VAL A 156 5.87 4.56 -0.75
CA VAL A 156 6.83 5.32 0.06
C VAL A 156 7.20 4.52 1.30
N LEU A 157 8.49 4.34 1.55
CA LEU A 157 9.02 3.83 2.80
C LEU A 157 9.66 4.97 3.59
N MET A 158 9.40 5.01 4.89
CA MET A 158 9.82 6.09 5.77
C MET A 158 10.75 5.60 6.89
N ASP A 159 11.66 6.47 7.33
CA ASP A 159 12.45 6.23 8.53
C ASP A 159 11.61 6.32 9.81
N LYS A 160 12.25 6.18 10.98
CA LYS A 160 11.57 6.18 12.27
C LYS A 160 11.00 7.57 12.64
N GLU A 161 11.52 8.62 12.01
CA GLU A 161 11.03 10.00 12.10
C GLU A 161 9.87 10.29 11.12
N GLY A 162 9.48 9.33 10.28
CA GLY A 162 8.42 9.47 9.29
C GLY A 162 8.86 10.17 8.00
N LYS A 163 10.16 10.34 7.79
CA LYS A 163 10.71 10.94 6.58
C LYS A 163 10.83 9.90 5.46
N PRO A 164 10.41 10.22 4.21
CA PRO A 164 10.62 9.33 3.07
C PRO A 164 12.11 9.00 2.88
N VAL A 165 12.43 7.72 2.81
CA VAL A 165 13.76 7.20 2.46
C VAL A 165 13.73 6.59 1.06
N THR A 166 12.65 5.88 0.75
CA THR A 166 12.49 5.21 -0.55
C THR A 166 11.16 5.59 -1.15
N VAL A 167 11.17 6.02 -2.41
CA VAL A 167 9.97 6.39 -3.15
C VAL A 167 9.99 5.64 -4.47
N MET A 168 8.93 4.88 -4.75
CA MET A 168 8.68 4.29 -6.05
C MET A 168 7.35 4.81 -6.57
N GLY A 169 7.25 5.19 -7.83
CA GLY A 169 5.98 5.62 -8.37
C GLY A 169 6.00 5.91 -9.85
N VAL A 170 4.80 6.14 -10.38
CA VAL A 170 4.53 6.59 -11.73
C VAL A 170 3.91 7.98 -11.66
N GLN A 171 4.27 8.85 -12.59
CA GLN A 171 3.77 10.20 -12.71
C GLN A 171 2.87 10.27 -13.94
N ASP A 172 1.56 10.32 -13.72
CA ASP A 172 0.57 10.25 -14.82
C ASP A 172 0.67 11.44 -15.79
N ARG A 173 1.19 12.59 -15.33
CA ARG A 173 1.28 13.83 -16.12
C ARG A 173 2.24 13.69 -17.31
N ASP A 174 3.37 13.03 -17.11
CA ASP A 174 4.45 12.96 -18.09
C ASP A 174 4.95 11.54 -18.35
N GLY A 175 4.32 10.53 -17.72
CA GLY A 175 4.70 9.13 -17.86
C GLY A 175 6.03 8.79 -17.18
N SER A 176 6.69 9.73 -16.49
CA SER A 176 7.90 9.41 -15.74
C SER A 176 7.60 8.39 -14.65
N ALA A 177 8.50 7.44 -14.46
CA ALA A 177 8.31 6.36 -13.51
C ALA A 177 9.65 5.97 -12.93
N GLY A 178 9.73 5.74 -11.63
CA GLY A 178 11.02 5.35 -11.07
C GLY A 178 11.02 5.02 -9.60
N PHE A 179 12.19 4.55 -9.20
CA PHE A 179 12.61 4.25 -7.85
C PHE A 179 13.66 5.29 -7.42
N LYS A 180 13.48 5.86 -6.24
CA LYS A 180 14.34 6.89 -5.69
C LYS A 180 14.71 6.55 -4.26
N VAL A 181 15.97 6.82 -3.91
CA VAL A 181 16.43 6.77 -2.51
C VAL A 181 16.85 8.17 -2.10
N GLN A 182 16.40 8.60 -0.92
CA GLN A 182 16.70 9.88 -0.31
C GLN A 182 17.61 9.70 0.91
N ASP A 183 18.46 10.70 1.18
CA ASP A 183 19.24 10.75 2.42
C ASP A 183 18.44 11.33 3.60
N SER A 184 19.07 11.38 4.77
CA SER A 184 18.48 11.94 6.00
C SER A 184 18.12 13.43 5.89
N THR A 185 18.63 14.15 4.89
CA THR A 185 18.24 15.54 4.61
C THR A 185 17.07 15.62 3.61
N GLY A 186 16.71 14.52 2.95
CA GLY A 186 15.60 14.40 2.02
C GLY A 186 16.05 14.56 0.57
N GLN A 187 17.36 14.60 0.35
CA GLN A 187 17.94 14.77 -0.97
C GLN A 187 18.03 13.42 -1.67
N GLU A 188 17.61 13.39 -2.93
CA GLU A 188 17.71 12.20 -3.78
C GLU A 188 19.17 11.84 -4.02
N ARG A 189 19.55 10.62 -3.63
CA ARG A 189 20.88 10.04 -3.79
C ARG A 189 20.97 9.02 -4.89
N LEU A 190 19.86 8.37 -5.18
CA LEU A 190 19.73 7.39 -6.24
C LEU A 190 18.42 7.63 -6.98
N HIS A 191 18.48 7.58 -8.30
CA HIS A 191 17.34 7.46 -9.20
C HIS A 191 17.51 6.23 -10.08
N LEU A 192 16.46 5.46 -10.29
CA LEU A 192 16.36 4.46 -11.34
C LEU A 192 14.98 4.59 -11.97
N GLY A 193 14.91 4.97 -13.25
CA GLY A 193 13.60 5.14 -13.87
C GLY A 193 13.60 5.80 -15.25
N ILE A 194 12.39 5.96 -15.77
CA ILE A 194 12.06 6.73 -16.95
C ILE A 194 11.94 8.20 -16.53
N VAL A 195 12.73 9.06 -17.15
CA VAL A 195 12.64 10.52 -16.97
C VAL A 195 11.60 11.11 -17.92
N LYS A 196 11.19 12.35 -17.65
CA LYS A 196 10.13 13.05 -18.39
C LYS A 196 10.28 13.02 -19.92
N ASP A 197 11.51 13.04 -20.42
CA ASP A 197 11.77 13.08 -21.86
C ASP A 197 11.71 11.69 -22.52
N GLY A 198 11.41 10.63 -21.75
CA GLY A 198 11.32 9.24 -22.21
C GLY A 198 12.62 8.44 -22.07
N GLY A 199 13.74 9.10 -21.75
CA GLY A 199 14.99 8.42 -21.46
C GLY A 199 14.91 7.54 -20.20
N VAL A 200 15.72 6.48 -20.16
CA VAL A 200 15.84 5.59 -18.99
C VAL A 200 17.17 5.90 -18.31
N SER A 201 17.18 6.10 -17.00
CA SER A 201 18.42 6.42 -16.28
C SER A 201 18.53 5.79 -14.91
N LEU A 202 19.75 5.37 -14.57
CA LEU A 202 20.26 5.12 -13.23
C LEU A 202 21.22 6.25 -12.89
N VAL A 203 20.89 7.07 -11.90
CA VAL A 203 21.71 8.22 -11.49
C VAL A 203 22.04 8.11 -10.01
N ILE A 204 23.33 8.16 -9.69
CA ILE A 204 23.86 8.25 -8.33
C ILE A 204 24.36 9.68 -8.12
N ARG A 205 23.89 10.34 -7.06
CA ARG A 205 24.24 11.72 -6.71
C ARG A 205 25.12 11.78 -5.46
N ASP A 206 25.93 12.83 -5.33
CA ASP A 206 26.65 13.16 -4.09
C ASP A 206 25.76 13.92 -3.07
N LYS A 207 26.35 14.33 -1.93
CA LYS A 207 25.66 15.09 -0.86
C LYS A 207 25.22 16.48 -1.28
N THR A 208 25.68 16.95 -2.43
CA THR A 208 25.35 18.26 -3.03
C THR A 208 24.35 18.14 -4.19
N ARG A 209 23.79 16.94 -4.42
CA ARG A 209 22.87 16.55 -5.53
C ARG A 209 23.53 16.43 -6.90
N LYS A 210 24.86 16.52 -6.96
CA LYS A 210 25.58 16.40 -8.21
C LYS A 210 25.63 14.95 -8.66
N ALA A 211 25.26 14.68 -9.92
CA ALA A 211 25.38 13.33 -10.47
C ALA A 211 26.86 12.92 -10.49
N CYS A 212 27.23 11.92 -9.70
CA CYS A 212 28.55 11.30 -9.74
C CYS A 212 28.63 10.25 -10.83
N THR A 213 27.54 9.49 -10.98
CA THR A 213 27.43 8.43 -11.99
C THR A 213 26.06 8.51 -12.62
N ALA A 214 26.00 8.47 -13.94
CA ALA A 214 24.78 8.31 -14.70
C ALA A 214 25.00 7.18 -15.72
N LEU A 215 24.04 6.26 -15.81
CA LEU A 215 23.96 5.22 -16.82
C LEU A 215 22.56 5.26 -17.38
N GLY A 216 22.40 5.23 -18.69
CA GLY A 216 21.06 5.31 -19.26
C GLY A 216 21.02 5.21 -20.76
N VAL A 217 19.83 5.46 -21.28
CA VAL A 217 19.55 5.61 -22.70
C VAL A 217 18.76 6.90 -22.86
N SER A 218 19.20 7.76 -23.77
CA SER A 218 18.52 9.01 -24.11
C SER A 218 17.15 8.73 -24.72
N ALA A 219 16.32 9.75 -24.84
CA ALA A 219 15.04 9.64 -25.54
C ALA A 219 15.19 9.26 -27.03
N ALA A 220 16.33 9.58 -27.64
CA ALA A 220 16.66 9.24 -29.02
C ALA A 220 17.21 7.81 -29.17
N GLY A 221 17.48 7.11 -28.05
CA GLY A 221 18.02 5.75 -28.06
C GLY A 221 19.53 5.67 -27.83
N ASP A 222 20.20 6.80 -27.59
CA ASP A 222 21.65 6.82 -27.41
C ASP A 222 22.03 6.31 -26.02
N PRO A 223 22.91 5.30 -25.92
CA PRO A 223 23.41 4.84 -24.63
C PRO A 223 24.36 5.88 -24.03
N GLU A 224 24.18 6.13 -22.73
CA GLU A 224 25.00 7.08 -21.98
C GLU A 224 25.60 6.38 -20.75
N LEU A 225 26.90 6.53 -20.55
CA LEU A 225 27.56 6.26 -19.28
C LEU A 225 28.45 7.46 -18.97
N ILE A 226 28.25 8.07 -17.81
CA ILE A 226 29.04 9.22 -17.37
C ILE A 226 29.45 8.99 -15.93
N VAL A 227 30.75 9.05 -15.65
CA VAL A 227 31.31 9.14 -14.30
C VAL A 227 31.99 10.48 -14.14
N ARG A 228 31.72 11.17 -13.04
CA ARG A 228 32.25 12.50 -12.72
C ARG A 228 33.06 12.46 -11.44
N ASP A 229 34.05 13.34 -11.34
CA ASP A 229 34.75 13.58 -10.08
C ASP A 229 33.96 14.50 -9.13
N LYS A 230 34.56 14.81 -7.96
CA LYS A 230 33.98 15.73 -6.96
C LYS A 230 33.74 17.14 -7.53
N ALA A 231 34.62 17.61 -8.42
CA ALA A 231 34.50 18.90 -9.09
C ALA A 231 33.43 18.89 -10.19
N GLY A 232 32.87 17.72 -10.55
CA GLY A 232 31.83 17.55 -11.57
C GLY A 232 32.31 17.29 -12.98
N ASN A 233 33.62 17.21 -13.13
CA ASN A 233 34.26 17.02 -14.42
C ASN A 233 34.08 15.56 -14.82
N LYS A 234 33.73 15.32 -16.09
CA LYS A 234 33.63 13.97 -16.62
C LYS A 234 35.01 13.31 -16.53
N ARG A 235 35.06 12.08 -16.05
CA ARG A 235 36.27 11.24 -15.95
C ARG A 235 36.13 9.97 -16.77
N ILE A 236 34.90 9.48 -16.93
CA ILE A 236 34.56 8.38 -17.82
C ILE A 236 33.30 8.78 -18.60
N LEU A 237 33.30 8.55 -19.90
CA LEU A 237 32.19 8.84 -20.81
C LEU A 237 32.06 7.72 -21.84
N LEU A 238 30.86 7.20 -22.05
CA LEU A 238 30.49 6.46 -23.26
C LEU A 238 29.95 7.45 -24.29
N GLU A 239 30.51 7.41 -25.50
CA GLU A 239 30.08 8.20 -26.66
C GLU A 239 29.84 7.26 -27.85
N LEU A 240 28.90 7.62 -28.73
CA LEU A 240 28.72 6.96 -30.01
C LEU A 240 29.31 7.84 -31.11
N ASP A 241 30.17 7.27 -31.94
CA ASP A 241 30.68 7.94 -33.14
C ASP A 241 29.60 7.99 -34.25
N ASN A 242 29.90 8.71 -35.34
CA ASN A 242 29.00 8.86 -36.50
C ASN A 242 28.61 7.52 -37.17
N ASP A 243 29.39 6.45 -36.96
CA ASP A 243 29.15 5.10 -37.45
C ASP A 243 28.41 4.21 -36.44
N ALA A 244 27.93 4.80 -35.33
CA ALA A 244 27.35 4.12 -34.17
C ALA A 244 28.32 3.17 -33.43
N THR A 245 29.64 3.31 -33.63
CA THR A 245 30.63 2.62 -32.81
C THR A 245 30.70 3.27 -31.43
N GLY A 246 30.46 2.49 -30.38
CA GLY A 246 30.59 2.96 -29.00
C GLY A 246 32.05 3.07 -28.56
N ARG A 247 32.43 4.23 -28.01
CA ARG A 247 33.73 4.48 -27.40
C ARG A 247 33.60 4.84 -25.93
N LEU A 248 34.36 4.15 -25.09
CA LEU A 248 34.52 4.51 -23.69
C LEU A 248 35.79 5.34 -23.53
N HIS A 249 35.65 6.61 -23.14
CA HIS A 249 36.75 7.53 -22.91
C HIS A 249 37.07 7.66 -21.42
N PHE A 250 38.36 7.64 -21.09
CA PHE A 250 38.91 8.07 -19.80
C PHE A 250 39.52 9.46 -19.98
N LEU A 251 39.12 10.43 -19.16
CA LEU A 251 39.45 11.84 -19.35
C LEU A 251 40.34 12.37 -18.22
N ASP A 252 41.36 13.18 -18.56
CA ASP A 252 42.16 13.92 -17.59
C ASP A 252 41.42 15.13 -17.00
N ALA A 253 42.10 15.86 -16.10
CA ALA A 253 41.61 17.04 -15.40
C ALA A 253 40.96 18.09 -16.31
N ASP A 254 41.54 18.30 -17.51
CA ASP A 254 41.14 19.29 -18.50
C ASP A 254 40.07 18.77 -19.48
N GLY A 255 39.70 17.49 -19.37
CA GLY A 255 38.69 16.84 -20.19
C GLY A 255 39.24 16.18 -21.46
N LYS A 256 40.56 16.03 -21.58
CA LYS A 256 41.20 15.37 -22.73
C LYS A 256 41.24 13.85 -22.53
N PRO A 257 40.94 13.05 -23.57
CA PRO A 257 41.10 11.59 -23.51
C PRO A 257 42.55 11.20 -23.20
N ILE A 258 42.74 10.45 -22.12
CA ILE A 258 44.00 9.79 -21.74
C ILE A 258 44.01 8.30 -22.10
N ALA A 259 42.83 7.70 -22.25
CA ALA A 259 42.66 6.35 -22.78
C ALA A 259 41.26 6.22 -23.41
N GLN A 260 41.12 5.29 -24.35
CA GLN A 260 39.81 4.96 -24.92
C GLN A 260 39.70 3.48 -25.31
N ALA A 261 38.47 2.96 -25.35
CA ALA A 261 38.16 1.62 -25.82
C ALA A 261 37.00 1.67 -26.84
N PRO A 262 37.16 1.10 -28.06
CA PRO A 262 38.42 0.57 -28.62
C PRO A 262 39.48 1.67 -28.82
N PRO A 263 40.78 1.32 -28.81
CA PRO A 263 41.84 2.27 -29.15
C PRO A 263 41.64 2.81 -30.57
N THR A 264 42.08 4.05 -30.83
CA THR A 264 42.08 4.59 -32.20
C THR A 264 42.94 3.67 -33.06
N PRO A 265 42.49 3.26 -34.26
CA PRO A 265 43.34 2.50 -35.17
C PRO A 265 44.63 3.30 -35.41
N ASP A 266 45.78 2.65 -35.20
CA ASP A 266 47.04 3.21 -35.66
C ASP A 266 46.90 3.48 -37.17
N LYS A 267 47.31 4.66 -37.63
CA LYS A 267 47.42 4.90 -39.07
C LYS A 267 48.37 3.82 -39.58
N GLU A 268 47.86 2.84 -40.34
CA GLU A 268 48.71 1.93 -41.08
C GLU A 268 49.73 2.77 -41.84
N ASP A 269 51.01 2.54 -41.55
CA ASP A 269 52.14 3.07 -42.30
C ASP A 269 51.99 2.54 -43.73
N THR A 270 51.24 3.28 -44.54
CA THR A 270 51.27 3.17 -46.00
C THR A 270 52.55 3.85 -46.46
N ALA A 271 53.69 3.34 -46.02
CA ALA A 271 54.96 3.57 -46.67
C ALA A 271 54.89 2.82 -48.00
N THR A 272 54.45 3.55 -49.02
CA THR A 272 54.69 3.24 -50.42
C THR A 272 56.15 2.84 -50.60
N THR A 273 56.39 1.58 -50.94
CA THR A 273 57.53 1.18 -51.75
C THR A 273 57.39 1.90 -53.10
N GLU A 274 58.03 3.07 -53.24
CA GLU A 274 58.41 3.60 -54.53
C GLU A 274 59.74 2.94 -54.91
N ASP A 275 59.67 2.03 -55.88
CA ASP A 275 60.79 1.65 -56.73
C ASP A 275 61.19 2.89 -57.56
N ASP A 276 62.47 3.23 -57.52
CA ASP A 276 63.22 3.88 -58.61
C ASP A 276 64.68 3.38 -58.57
#